data_AF-A0A017S2W3-F1
#
_entry.id   AF-A0A017S2W3-F1
#
_cell.length_a   1.000
_cell.length_b   1.000
_cell.length_c   1.000
_cell.angle_alpha   90.00
_cell.angle_beta   90.00
_cell.angle_gamma   90.00
#
_symmetry.space_group_name_H-M   'P 1'
#
loop_
_entity.id
_entity.type
_entity.pdbx_description
1 polymer ?
#
loop_
_entity_poly.entity_id
_entity_poly.type
_entity_poly.pdbx_seq_one_letter_code
_entity_poly.pdbx_strand_id
1 'polypeptide(L)'
;MKLTFGTTLLLPLALALPAPEVPEESTVPDATIPPCRQDCPPEWAPVCAKDESENIVIFSSFCLFYNANCGRQSYILGRMEECIEPGENTPIPPMVPVPLTG
;
A
#
# COMPACT_ATOMS: atom_id res chain seq x y z
N MET A 1 -61.85 -0.48 -17.08
CA MET A 1 -62.04 -1.90 -16.68
C MET A 1 -61.25 -2.13 -15.41
N LYS A 2 -61.89 -2.70 -14.38
CA LYS A 2 -61.34 -3.03 -13.07
C LYS A 2 -60.48 -4.29 -13.18
N LEU A 3 -59.28 -4.28 -12.63
CA LEU A 3 -58.55 -5.49 -12.25
C LEU A 3 -58.09 -5.34 -10.80
N THR A 4 -58.82 -6.02 -9.93
CA THR A 4 -58.50 -6.29 -8.53
C THR A 4 -57.26 -7.18 -8.47
N PHE A 5 -56.15 -6.67 -7.94
CA PHE A 5 -55.00 -7.49 -7.57
C PHE A 5 -55.14 -7.92 -6.12
N GLY A 6 -55.28 -9.23 -5.94
CA GLY A 6 -55.51 -9.87 -4.66
C GLY A 6 -54.37 -9.64 -3.67
N THR A 7 -54.77 -9.30 -2.46
CA THR A 7 -53.89 -9.20 -1.29
C THR A 7 -53.58 -10.60 -0.80
N THR A 8 -52.35 -11.07 -1.03
CA THR A 8 -51.79 -12.21 -0.29
C THR A 8 -50.74 -11.66 0.66
N LEU A 9 -51.21 -11.37 1.88
CA LEU A 9 -50.38 -11.16 3.05
C LEU A 9 -49.82 -12.52 3.53
N LEU A 10 -48.73 -12.48 4.31
CA LEU A 10 -48.05 -13.56 5.03
C LEU A 10 -46.93 -14.22 4.20
N LEU A 11 -45.63 -14.08 4.53
CA LEU A 11 -45.04 -14.24 5.86
C LEU A 11 -43.62 -13.62 5.88
N PRO A 12 -43.22 -12.78 6.84
CA PRO A 12 -41.82 -12.43 7.02
C PRO A 12 -41.16 -13.56 7.81
N LEU A 13 -40.45 -14.48 7.13
CA LEU A 13 -39.50 -15.34 7.82
C LEU A 13 -38.27 -14.48 8.17
N ALA A 14 -38.39 -13.74 9.26
CA ALA A 14 -37.25 -13.16 9.95
C ALA A 14 -36.40 -14.32 10.47
N LEU A 15 -35.40 -14.72 9.69
CA LEU A 15 -34.30 -15.54 10.17
C LEU A 15 -33.44 -14.67 11.09
N ALA A 16 -33.86 -14.57 12.36
CA ALA A 16 -32.96 -14.15 13.43
C ALA A 16 -31.98 -15.30 13.66
N LEU A 17 -30.90 -15.33 12.88
CA LEU A 17 -29.73 -16.13 13.23
C LEU A 17 -29.09 -15.48 14.46
N PRO A 18 -28.72 -16.23 15.51
CA PRO A 18 -27.83 -15.71 16.52
C PRO A 18 -26.53 -15.31 15.82
N ALA A 19 -26.16 -14.03 15.92
CA ALA A 19 -24.85 -13.59 15.49
C ALA A 19 -23.81 -14.41 16.26
N PRO A 20 -22.80 -15.00 15.61
CA PRO A 20 -21.70 -15.59 16.35
C PRO A 20 -21.10 -14.47 17.19
N GLU A 21 -21.13 -14.65 18.51
CA GLU A 21 -20.38 -13.85 19.46
C GLU A 21 -18.91 -14.02 19.10
N VAL A 22 -18.39 -13.11 18.27
CA VAL A 22 -16.96 -13.00 18.01
C VAL A 22 -16.35 -12.68 19.37
N PRO A 23 -15.41 -13.49 19.89
CA PRO A 23 -14.65 -13.08 21.05
C PRO A 23 -13.92 -11.79 20.69
N GLU A 24 -14.42 -10.69 21.25
CA GLU A 24 -13.70 -9.43 21.28
C GLU A 24 -12.37 -9.64 22.01
N GLU A 25 -11.38 -8.87 21.60
CA GLU A 25 -10.07 -8.71 22.22
C GLU A 25 -9.00 -9.77 21.87
N SER A 26 -8.57 -9.74 20.60
CA SER A 26 -7.17 -10.04 20.31
C SER A 26 -6.33 -8.90 20.88
N THR A 27 -5.75 -9.11 22.06
CA THR A 27 -4.74 -8.23 22.65
C THR A 27 -3.48 -8.27 21.79
N VAL A 28 -3.48 -7.56 20.66
CA VAL A 28 -2.25 -7.18 19.99
C VAL A 28 -1.63 -6.12 20.89
N PRO A 29 -0.45 -6.35 21.49
CA PRO A 29 0.20 -5.33 22.30
C PRO A 29 0.31 -4.06 21.45
N ASP A 30 -0.06 -2.93 22.05
CA ASP A 30 0.03 -1.58 21.49
C ASP A 30 1.28 -1.48 20.62
N ALA A 31 1.06 -1.70 19.32
CA ALA A 31 2.12 -1.64 18.35
C ALA A 31 2.40 -0.17 18.24
N THR A 32 3.36 0.32 19.03
CA THR A 32 3.99 1.61 18.80
C THR A 32 4.31 1.62 17.32
N ILE A 33 3.49 2.32 16.53
CA ILE A 33 3.67 2.39 15.09
C ILE A 33 5.10 2.93 14.95
N PRO A 34 6.03 2.14 14.38
CA PRO A 34 7.40 2.60 14.28
C PRO A 34 7.37 3.95 13.57
N PRO A 35 8.22 4.91 13.98
CA PRO A 35 8.34 6.16 13.24
C PRO A 35 8.53 5.78 11.77
N CYS A 36 7.80 6.46 10.88
CA CYS A 36 7.77 6.06 9.46
C CYS A 36 9.20 5.92 8.90
N ARG A 37 10.13 6.78 9.31
CA ARG A 37 11.55 6.58 9.04
C ARG A 37 12.17 5.61 10.04
N GLN A 38 12.86 4.60 9.50
CA GLN A 38 13.61 3.59 10.25
C GLN A 38 15.07 3.51 9.77
N ASP A 39 15.96 2.95 10.59
CA ASP A 39 17.32 2.61 10.15
C ASP A 39 17.28 1.46 9.14
N CYS A 40 17.97 1.62 8.01
CA CYS A 40 18.01 0.61 6.96
C CYS A 40 19.34 -0.17 6.98
N PRO A 41 19.30 -1.50 6.79
CA PRO A 41 20.52 -2.28 6.63
C PRO A 41 21.28 -1.82 5.37
N PRO A 42 22.62 -1.98 5.34
CA PRO A 42 23.45 -1.58 4.21
C PRO A 42 23.39 -2.55 3.03
N GLU A 43 22.58 -3.61 3.12
CA GLU A 43 22.43 -4.62 2.07
C GLU A 43 21.82 -4.02 0.80
N TRP A 44 22.41 -4.37 -0.35
CA TRP A 44 21.95 -3.94 -1.66
C TRP A 44 20.86 -4.88 -2.19
N ALA A 45 19.62 -4.40 -2.20
CA ALA A 45 18.43 -5.11 -2.69
C ALA A 45 17.51 -4.13 -3.42
N PRO A 46 17.88 -3.69 -4.63
CA PRO A 46 17.29 -2.51 -5.24
C PRO A 46 15.83 -2.69 -5.62
N VAL A 47 15.07 -1.60 -5.56
CA VAL A 47 13.67 -1.53 -6.01
C VAL A 47 13.48 -0.39 -6.99
N CYS A 48 12.66 -0.64 -8.00
CA CYS A 48 12.27 0.34 -9.00
C CYS A 48 11.02 1.09 -8.55
N ALA A 49 11.00 2.41 -8.72
CA ALA A 49 9.84 3.23 -8.43
C ALA A 49 9.71 4.40 -9.40
N LYS A 50 8.53 5.03 -9.41
CA LYS A 50 8.24 6.26 -10.14
C LYS A 50 7.79 7.34 -9.16
N ASP A 51 8.24 8.57 -9.39
CA ASP A 51 7.70 9.73 -8.68
C ASP A 51 6.35 10.19 -9.28
N GLU A 52 5.77 11.25 -8.71
CA GLU A 52 4.50 11.84 -9.18
C GLU A 52 4.57 12.41 -10.60
N SER A 53 5.78 12.66 -11.13
CA SER A 53 6.03 13.13 -12.49
C SER A 53 6.44 12.00 -13.44
N GLU A 54 6.24 10.74 -13.04
CA GLU A 54 6.60 9.53 -13.78
C GLU A 54 8.12 9.35 -14.03
N ASN A 55 8.98 10.09 -13.32
CA ASN A 55 10.42 9.87 -13.41
C ASN A 55 10.80 8.59 -12.69
N ILE A 56 11.70 7.85 -13.32
CA ILE A 56 12.22 6.60 -12.79
C ILE A 56 13.25 6.85 -11.68
N VAL A 57 13.08 6.15 -10.56
CA VAL A 57 13.98 6.21 -9.40
C VAL A 57 14.28 4.79 -8.92
N ILE A 58 15.56 4.49 -8.69
CA ILE A 58 15.99 3.23 -8.09
C ILE A 58 16.41 3.49 -6.64
N PHE A 59 15.76 2.82 -5.71
CA PHE A 59 16.18 2.78 -4.30
C PHE A 59 17.06 1.56 -4.08
N SER A 60 18.10 1.68 -3.26
CA SER A 60 19.03 0.56 -2.99
C SER A 60 18.44 -0.54 -2.12
N SER A 61 17.33 -0.26 -1.43
CA SER A 61 16.56 -1.25 -0.66
C SER A 61 15.10 -0.82 -0.54
N PHE A 62 14.23 -1.79 -0.27
CA PHE A 62 12.81 -1.52 0.04
C PHE A 62 12.65 -0.62 1.28
N CYS A 63 13.57 -0.73 2.25
CA CYS A 63 13.56 0.12 3.44
C CYS A 63 13.76 1.60 3.08
N LEU A 64 14.69 1.91 2.17
CA LEU A 64 14.90 3.29 1.73
C LEU A 64 13.72 3.81 0.89
N PHE A 65 13.11 2.96 0.06
CA PHE A 65 11.86 3.29 -0.62
C PHE A 65 10.74 3.64 0.37
N TYR A 66 10.58 2.84 1.42
CA TYR A 66 9.59 3.10 2.47
C TYR A 66 9.88 4.43 3.19
N ASN A 67 11.14 4.65 3.61
CA ASN A 67 11.57 5.90 4.23
C ASN A 67 11.38 7.13 3.35
N ALA A 68 11.54 7.00 2.03
CA ALA A 68 11.33 8.08 1.08
C ALA A 68 9.85 8.47 0.99
N ASN A 69 8.95 7.47 1.02
CA ASN A 69 7.51 7.70 1.10
C ASN A 69 7.02 8.23 2.45
N CYS A 70 7.91 8.36 3.44
CA CYS A 70 7.56 8.98 4.71
C CYS A 70 7.52 10.49 4.57
N GLY A 71 6.33 11.02 4.25
CA GLY A 71 6.06 12.45 4.21
C GLY A 71 5.12 12.82 3.05
N ARG A 72 5.60 13.71 2.18
CA ARG A 72 4.84 14.25 1.04
C ARG A 72 5.25 13.64 -0.31
N GLN A 73 6.18 12.69 -0.31
CA GLN A 73 6.64 12.01 -1.51
C GLN A 73 5.76 10.78 -1.72
N SER A 74 5.32 10.56 -2.95
CA SER A 74 4.44 9.46 -3.32
C SER A 74 5.10 8.64 -4.42
N TYR A 75 6.12 7.86 -4.08
CA TYR A 75 6.75 6.94 -5.01
C TYR A 75 5.92 5.67 -5.17
N ILE A 76 5.65 5.30 -6.41
CA ILE A 76 4.90 4.08 -6.75
C ILE A 76 5.88 3.02 -7.22
N LEU A 77 5.77 1.80 -6.69
CA LEU A 77 6.62 0.69 -7.14
C LEU A 77 6.41 0.42 -8.63
N GLY A 78 7.52 0.40 -9.35
CA GLY A 78 7.60 0.02 -10.75
C GLY A 78 8.17 -1.39 -10.90
N ARG A 79 8.08 -1.92 -12.12
CA ARG A 79 8.79 -3.15 -12.48
C ARG A 79 10.26 -2.84 -12.72
N MET A 80 11.16 -3.74 -12.32
CA MET A 80 12.60 -3.51 -12.44
C MET A 80 13.03 -3.29 -13.90
N GLU A 81 12.35 -3.95 -14.82
CA GLU A 81 12.58 -3.82 -16.27
C GLU A 81 12.27 -2.41 -16.79
N GLU A 82 11.43 -1.64 -16.11
CA GLU A 82 11.16 -0.24 -16.47
C GLU A 82 12.35 0.64 -16.07
N CYS A 83 13.03 0.31 -14.98
CA CYS A 83 14.22 1.02 -14.52
C CYS A 83 15.50 0.69 -15.30
N ILE A 84 15.48 -0.35 -16.13
CA ILE A 84 16.62 -0.80 -16.93
C ILE A 84 16.31 -0.43 -18.38
N GLU A 85 16.67 0.78 -18.79
CA GLU A 85 16.56 1.20 -20.19
C GLU A 85 17.33 0.22 -21.09
N PRO A 86 16.70 -0.35 -22.15
CA PRO A 86 17.38 -1.26 -23.06
C PRO A 86 18.33 -0.47 -23.96
N GLY A 87 19.62 -0.45 -23.64
CA GLY A 87 20.68 -0.11 -24.59
C GLY A 87 21.55 1.10 -24.27
N GLU A 88 21.39 1.76 -23.13
CA GLU A 88 22.39 2.70 -22.65
C GLU A 88 23.15 2.02 -21.50
N ASN A 89 24.47 1.88 -21.66
CA ASN A 89 25.38 1.66 -20.52
C ASN A 89 25.41 2.96 -19.67
N THR A 90 24.25 3.49 -19.29
CA THR A 90 24.17 4.57 -18.34
C THR A 90 24.51 3.99 -16.99
N PRO A 91 25.51 4.55 -16.29
CA PRO A 91 25.64 4.30 -14.87
C PRO A 91 24.27 4.55 -14.26
N ILE A 92 23.78 3.58 -13.46
CA ILE A 92 22.63 3.77 -12.56
C ILE A 92 22.75 5.20 -12.03
N PRO A 93 21.73 6.07 -12.26
CA PRO A 93 21.84 7.49 -11.93
C PRO A 93 22.36 7.59 -10.49
N PRO A 94 23.35 8.46 -10.23
CA PRO A 94 23.96 8.53 -8.92
C PRO A 94 22.84 8.67 -7.90
N MET A 95 22.82 7.72 -6.95
CA MET A 95 21.93 7.66 -5.80
C MET A 95 21.58 9.09 -5.42
N VAL A 96 20.37 9.56 -5.72
CA VAL A 96 19.97 10.87 -5.23
C VAL A 96 19.86 10.66 -3.72
N PRO A 97 20.73 11.26 -2.89
CA PRO A 97 20.48 11.22 -1.46
C PRO A 97 19.14 11.89 -1.27
N VAL A 98 18.12 11.13 -0.88
CA VAL A 98 16.86 11.72 -0.43
C VAL A 98 17.27 12.68 0.68
N PRO A 99 17.02 14.00 0.55
CA PRO A 99 17.38 14.93 1.59
C PRO A 99 16.62 14.49 2.85
N LEU A 100 17.36 14.02 3.84
CA LEU A 100 16.88 13.83 5.20
C LEU A 100 16.72 15.24 5.80
N THR A 101 15.71 15.99 5.35
CA THR A 101 15.29 17.17 6.10
C THR A 101 14.55 16.68 7.34
N GLY A 102 15.16 16.99 8.48
CA GLY A 102 14.70 16.85 9.85
C GLY A 102 15.46 17.86 10.67
#